data_AF-A0AAJ5RLB4-F1
#
_entry.id   AF-A0AAJ5RLB4-F1
#
_cell.length_a   1.000
_cell.length_b   1.000
_cell.length_c   1.000
_cell.angle_alpha   90.00
_cell.angle_beta   90.00
_cell.angle_gamma   90.00
#
_symmetry.space_group_name_H-M   'P 1'
#
loop_
_entity.id
_entity.type
_entity.pdbx_description
1 polymer ?
#
loop_
_entity_poly.entity_id
_entity_poly.type
_entity_poly.pdbx_seq_one_letter_code
_entity_poly.pdbx_strand_id
1 'polypeptide(L)'
;MKRMQLVSLIIVNLVLLPIIQLSYNQFYAVDIPEGMFQLWLFPLLILLINVLLWSCRLRITSYIHWTFIYVGAGTSLACYFVWHYSQLIPYPHMPPGEATFELYMRTFLLGLWQLVALFLVNVLTFIMSKIWMTLKNVPKI
;
A
#
# COMPACT_ATOMS: atom_id res chain seq x y z
N MET A 1 14.01 1.20 19.73
CA MET A 1 12.63 0.94 19.26
C MET A 1 12.01 -0.12 20.17
N LYS A 2 10.82 0.10 20.75
CA LYS A 2 10.21 -0.93 21.62
C LYS A 2 9.63 -2.05 20.76
N ARG A 3 9.87 -3.32 21.10
CA ARG A 3 9.44 -4.52 20.35
C ARG A 3 7.96 -4.46 19.92
N MET A 4 7.08 -3.98 20.80
CA MET A 4 5.64 -3.82 20.49
C MET A 4 5.37 -2.86 19.32
N GLN A 5 6.16 -1.81 19.15
CA GLN A 5 5.95 -0.81 18.10
C GLN A 5 6.24 -1.38 16.71
N LEU A 6 7.32 -2.19 16.61
CA LEU A 6 7.64 -2.91 15.40
C LEU A 6 6.58 -3.97 15.09
N VAL A 7 6.08 -4.68 16.11
CA VAL A 7 5.01 -5.65 15.95
C VAL A 7 3.73 -5.00 15.43
N SER A 8 3.33 -3.83 15.95
CA SER A 8 2.18 -3.09 15.42
C SER A 8 2.36 -2.71 13.95
N LEU A 9 3.56 -2.25 13.58
CA LEU A 9 3.88 -1.88 12.20
C LEU A 9 3.82 -3.09 11.25
N ILE A 10 4.33 -4.24 11.70
CA ILE A 10 4.26 -5.53 11.01
C ILE A 10 2.81 -5.96 10.84
N ILE A 11 2.05 -6.05 11.93
CA ILE A 11 0.66 -6.53 11.88
C ILE A 11 -0.17 -5.66 10.95
N VAL A 12 -0.04 -4.34 11.05
CA VAL A 12 -0.82 -3.44 10.22
C VAL A 12 -0.43 -3.56 8.74
N ASN A 13 0.85 -3.48 8.41
CA ASN A 13 1.24 -3.45 7.00
C ASN A 13 1.25 -4.84 6.34
N LEU A 14 1.59 -5.91 7.07
CA LEU A 14 1.70 -7.27 6.52
C LEU A 14 0.48 -8.16 6.76
N VAL A 15 -0.45 -7.78 7.64
CA VAL A 15 -1.66 -8.59 7.90
C VAL A 15 -2.92 -7.79 7.59
N LEU A 16 -3.08 -6.59 8.15
CA LEU A 16 -4.29 -5.81 7.95
C LEU A 16 -4.45 -5.34 6.50
N LEU A 17 -3.40 -4.84 5.85
CA LEU A 17 -3.50 -4.41 4.45
C LEU A 17 -3.86 -5.56 3.49
N PRO A 18 -3.28 -6.78 3.59
CA PRO A 18 -3.75 -7.92 2.82
C PRO A 18 -5.20 -8.31 3.10
N ILE A 19 -5.63 -8.26 4.37
CA ILE A 19 -7.03 -8.53 4.73
C ILE A 19 -7.97 -7.51 4.10
N ILE A 20 -7.62 -6.22 4.08
CA ILE A 20 -8.42 -5.17 3.44
C ILE A 20 -8.53 -5.45 1.92
N GLN A 21 -7.40 -5.79 1.30
CA GLN A 21 -7.34 -6.11 -0.13
C GLN A 21 -8.23 -7.32 -0.49
N LEU A 22 -8.17 -8.39 0.29
CA LEU A 22 -9.00 -9.58 0.09
C LEU A 22 -10.48 -9.30 0.41
N SER A 23 -10.76 -8.55 1.48
CA SER A 23 -12.13 -8.14 1.84
C SER A 23 -12.78 -7.33 0.73
N TYR A 24 -12.03 -6.41 0.10
CA TYR A 24 -12.50 -5.69 -1.07
C TYR A 24 -12.90 -6.64 -2.19
N ASN A 25 -12.00 -7.55 -2.57
CA ASN A 25 -12.23 -8.49 -3.66
C ASN A 25 -13.42 -9.43 -3.38
N GLN A 26 -13.66 -9.78 -2.12
CA GLN A 26 -14.72 -10.70 -1.74
C GLN A 26 -16.10 -10.04 -1.59
N PHE A 27 -16.17 -8.82 -1.04
CA PHE A 27 -17.44 -8.21 -0.63
C PHE A 27 -17.81 -6.95 -1.40
N TYR A 28 -16.84 -6.21 -1.95
CA TYR A 28 -17.05 -4.85 -2.46
C TYR A 28 -16.72 -4.69 -3.94
N ALA A 29 -16.17 -5.73 -4.60
CA ALA A 29 -15.78 -5.68 -6.00
C ALA A 29 -16.95 -5.39 -6.97
N VAL A 30 -18.19 -5.67 -6.56
CA VAL A 30 -19.40 -5.40 -7.35
C VAL A 30 -19.81 -3.93 -7.29
N ASP A 31 -19.61 -3.29 -6.13
CA ASP A 31 -20.09 -1.91 -5.88
C ASP A 31 -19.04 -0.85 -6.20
N ILE A 32 -17.76 -1.20 -6.01
CA ILE A 32 -16.63 -0.28 -6.11
C ILE A 32 -15.75 -0.73 -7.28
N PRO A 33 -15.64 0.09 -8.36
CA PRO A 33 -14.78 -0.22 -9.50
C PRO A 33 -13.34 -0.46 -9.08
N GLU A 34 -12.73 -1.50 -9.65
CA GLU A 34 -11.40 -1.96 -9.28
C GLU A 34 -10.32 -0.89 -9.44
N GLY A 35 -10.35 -0.15 -10.55
CA GLY A 35 -9.43 0.97 -10.74
C GLY A 35 -9.57 2.05 -9.67
N MET A 36 -10.80 2.33 -9.22
CA MET A 36 -11.04 3.30 -8.14
C MET A 36 -10.50 2.79 -6.81
N PHE A 37 -10.74 1.51 -6.49
CA PHE A 37 -10.19 0.93 -5.27
C PHE A 37 -8.66 0.90 -5.29
N GLN A 38 -8.07 0.32 -6.33
CA GLN A 38 -6.63 0.07 -6.42
C GLN A 38 -5.81 1.36 -6.53
N LEU A 39 -6.27 2.36 -7.29
CA LEU A 39 -5.46 3.55 -7.56
C LEU A 39 -5.71 4.69 -6.58
N TRP A 40 -6.87 4.72 -5.92
CA TRP A 40 -7.26 5.84 -5.06
C TRP A 40 -7.51 5.41 -3.62
N LEU A 41 -8.53 4.57 -3.39
CA LEU A 41 -8.96 4.25 -2.03
C LEU A 41 -7.90 3.48 -1.26
N PHE A 42 -7.26 2.50 -1.90
CA PHE A 42 -6.30 1.63 -1.25
C PHE A 42 -5.02 2.37 -0.83
N PRO A 43 -4.35 3.16 -1.70
CA PRO A 43 -3.26 4.05 -1.27
C PRO A 43 -3.66 5.02 -0.17
N LEU A 44 -4.88 5.59 -0.24
CA LEU A 44 -5.37 6.51 0.79
C LEU A 44 -5.57 5.81 2.14
N LEU A 45 -6.10 4.59 2.15
CA LEU A 45 -6.24 3.77 3.35
C LEU A 45 -4.88 3.43 3.97
N ILE A 46 -3.90 3.04 3.15
CA ILE A 46 -2.52 2.80 3.59
C ILE A 46 -1.99 4.03 4.32
N LEU A 47 -2.12 5.21 3.72
CA LEU A 47 -1.65 6.46 4.30
C LEU A 47 -2.38 6.80 5.60
N LEU A 48 -3.72 6.71 5.62
CA LEU A 48 -4.52 7.03 6.79
C LEU A 48 -4.13 6.15 8.00
N ILE A 49 -4.07 4.84 7.79
CA ILE A 49 -3.72 3.88 8.83
C ILE A 49 -2.30 4.15 9.35
N ASN A 50 -1.35 4.44 8.46
CA ASN A 50 0.02 4.70 8.85
C ASN A 50 0.22 6.06 9.52
N VAL A 51 -0.56 7.09 9.15
CA VAL A 51 -0.63 8.37 9.87
C VAL A 51 -1.17 8.17 11.29
N LEU A 52 -2.19 7.33 11.47
CA LEU A 52 -2.69 6.97 12.80
C LEU A 52 -1.61 6.26 13.63
N LEU A 53 -0.91 5.28 13.04
CA LEU A 53 0.21 4.59 13.69
C LEU A 53 1.32 5.56 14.10
N TRP A 54 1.69 6.49 13.24
CA TRP A 54 2.67 7.53 13.55
C TRP A 54 2.20 8.40 14.72
N SER A 55 0.93 8.83 14.68
CA SER A 55 0.31 9.70 15.69
C SER A 55 0.24 9.04 17.07
N CYS A 56 0.09 7.71 17.14
CA CYS A 56 0.12 6.92 18.37
C CYS A 56 1.52 6.84 19.06
N ARG A 57 2.42 7.80 18.76
CA ARG A 57 3.76 7.96 19.37
C ARG A 57 4.64 6.72 19.26
N LEU A 58 4.56 6.01 18.15
CA LEU A 58 5.57 5.02 17.81
C LEU A 58 6.87 5.77 17.51
N ARG A 59 7.89 5.64 18.37
CA ARG A 59 9.25 6.19 18.14
C ARG A 59 9.97 5.34 17.07
N ILE A 60 9.34 5.17 15.93
CA ILE A 60 9.88 4.47 14.77
C ILE A 60 10.51 5.53 13.88
N THR A 61 11.71 5.24 13.36
CA THR A 61 12.35 6.14 12.40
C THR A 61 11.52 6.19 11.12
N SER A 62 11.37 7.37 10.52
CA SER A 62 10.55 7.56 9.31
C SER A 62 10.95 6.60 8.19
N TYR A 63 12.24 6.31 8.04
CA TYR A 63 12.75 5.32 7.08
C TYR A 63 12.16 3.92 7.29
N ILE A 64 12.22 3.38 8.52
CA ILE A 64 11.68 2.05 8.83
C ILE A 64 10.17 2.03 8.58
N HIS A 65 9.47 3.09 8.98
CA HIS A 65 8.03 3.20 8.78
C HIS A 65 7.65 3.11 7.29
N TRP A 66 8.32 3.89 6.44
CA TRP A 66 8.11 3.86 4.99
C TRP A 66 8.48 2.53 4.34
N THR A 67 9.55 1.86 4.79
CA THR A 67 9.88 0.51 4.31
C THR A 67 8.71 -0.45 4.52
N PHE A 68 8.10 -0.45 5.70
CA PHE A 68 6.96 -1.35 5.97
C PHE A 68 5.71 -0.97 5.18
N ILE A 69 5.48 0.31 4.90
CA ILE A 69 4.40 0.74 4.00
C ILE A 69 4.58 0.11 2.61
N TYR A 70 5.78 0.19 2.04
CA TYR A 70 6.05 -0.39 0.71
C TYR A 70 5.93 -1.90 0.69
N VAL A 71 6.47 -2.58 1.71
CA VAL A 71 6.37 -4.04 1.82
C VAL A 71 4.90 -4.44 1.99
N GLY A 72 4.13 -3.71 2.79
CA GLY A 72 2.70 -3.96 2.98
C GLY A 72 1.90 -3.80 1.69
N ALA A 73 2.13 -2.70 0.96
CA ALA A 73 1.50 -2.48 -0.34
C ALA A 73 1.81 -3.62 -1.33
N GLY A 74 3.09 -4.02 -1.44
CA GLY A 74 3.50 -5.13 -2.30
C GLY A 74 2.89 -6.48 -1.88
N THR A 75 2.78 -6.74 -0.57
CA THR A 75 2.17 -7.97 -0.04
C THR A 75 0.69 -8.02 -0.37
N SER A 76 -0.02 -6.91 -0.20
CA SER A 76 -1.42 -6.80 -0.62
C SER A 76 -1.60 -7.03 -2.11
N LEU A 77 -0.74 -6.43 -2.95
CA LEU A 77 -0.79 -6.63 -4.39
C LEU A 77 -0.55 -8.11 -4.78
N ALA A 78 0.34 -8.80 -4.07
CA ALA A 78 0.55 -10.23 -4.25
C ALA A 78 -0.72 -11.04 -3.89
N CYS A 79 -1.41 -10.69 -2.80
CA CYS A 79 -2.69 -11.30 -2.46
C CYS A 79 -3.78 -11.04 -3.51
N TYR A 80 -3.84 -9.82 -4.06
CA TYR A 80 -4.71 -9.49 -5.19
C TYR A 80 -4.41 -10.40 -6.38
N PHE A 81 -3.14 -10.55 -6.77
CA PHE A 81 -2.74 -11.40 -7.89
C PHE A 81 -3.17 -12.86 -7.68
N VAL A 82 -2.83 -13.43 -6.51
CA VAL A 82 -3.16 -14.83 -6.20
C VAL A 82 -4.67 -15.06 -6.21
N TRP A 83 -5.44 -14.11 -5.67
CA TRP A 83 -6.90 -14.17 -5.70
C TRP A 83 -7.44 -14.23 -7.13
N HIS A 84 -7.07 -13.28 -7.98
CA HIS A 84 -7.55 -13.24 -9.36
C HIS A 84 -7.03 -14.40 -10.21
N TYR A 85 -5.80 -14.85 -9.96
CA TYR A 85 -5.23 -16.02 -10.62
C TYR A 85 -6.03 -17.29 -10.30
N SER A 86 -6.50 -17.44 -9.07
CA SER A 86 -7.34 -18.60 -8.67
C SER A 86 -8.71 -18.62 -9.35
N GLN A 87 -9.17 -17.48 -9.88
CA GLN A 87 -10.46 -17.29 -10.54
C GLN A 87 -10.36 -17.21 -12.07
N LEU A 88 -9.15 -17.43 -12.61
CA LEU A 88 -8.89 -17.28 -14.03
C LEU A 88 -9.58 -18.40 -14.82
N ILE A 89 -10.54 -18.03 -15.67
CA ILE A 89 -11.22 -18.94 -16.58
C ILE A 89 -10.89 -18.52 -18.00
N PRO A 90 -9.96 -19.22 -18.69
CA PRO A 90 -9.62 -18.89 -20.07
C PRO A 90 -10.80 -19.18 -21.01
N TYR A 91 -11.01 -18.31 -22.00
CA TYR A 91 -12.02 -18.52 -23.03
C TYR A 91 -11.58 -19.63 -24.02
N PRO A 92 -12.52 -20.34 -24.67
CA PRO A 92 -12.23 -21.55 -25.48
C PRO A 92 -11.21 -21.37 -26.61
N HIS A 93 -11.05 -20.15 -27.12
CA HIS A 93 -10.16 -19.83 -28.24
C HIS A 93 -8.99 -18.94 -27.83
N MET A 94 -8.81 -18.70 -26.53
CA MET A 94 -7.72 -17.85 -26.04
C MET A 94 -6.39 -18.61 -26.13
N PRO A 95 -5.36 -18.04 -26.77
CA PRO A 95 -4.00 -18.55 -26.74
C PRO A 95 -3.54 -18.98 -25.34
N PRO A 96 -2.80 -20.09 -25.23
CA PRO A 96 -2.33 -20.58 -23.94
C PRO A 96 -1.44 -19.53 -23.27
N GLY A 97 -1.77 -19.20 -22.02
CA GLY A 97 -1.02 -18.24 -21.20
C GLY A 97 -1.42 -16.78 -21.36
N GLU A 98 -2.28 -16.42 -22.31
CA GLU A 98 -2.65 -15.01 -22.55
C GLU A 98 -3.44 -14.42 -21.37
N ALA A 99 -4.41 -15.16 -20.80
CA ALA A 99 -5.15 -14.71 -19.62
C ALA A 99 -4.23 -14.44 -18.42
N THR A 100 -3.21 -15.28 -18.23
CA THR A 100 -2.23 -15.13 -17.15
C THR A 100 -1.33 -13.92 -17.39
N PHE A 101 -0.91 -13.72 -18.65
CA PHE A 101 -0.10 -12.58 -19.04
C PHE A 101 -0.87 -11.26 -18.86
N GLU A 102 -2.14 -11.22 -19.24
CA GLU A 102 -3.02 -10.06 -19.05
C GLU A 102 -3.16 -9.72 -17.56
N LEU A 103 -3.45 -10.70 -16.71
CA LEU A 103 -3.51 -10.51 -15.27
C LEU A 103 -2.18 -10.02 -14.70
N TYR A 104 -1.06 -10.59 -15.14
CA TYR A 104 0.28 -10.16 -14.74
C TYR A 104 0.53 -8.70 -15.10
N MET A 105 0.27 -8.30 -16.35
CA MET A 105 0.47 -6.94 -16.83
C MET A 105 -0.42 -5.95 -16.08
N ARG A 106 -1.68 -6.31 -15.85
CA ARG A 106 -2.61 -5.50 -15.07
C ARG A 106 -2.11 -5.29 -13.64
N THR A 107 -1.74 -6.37 -12.96
CA THR A 107 -1.20 -6.32 -11.60
C THR A 107 0.07 -5.47 -11.54
N PHE A 108 0.97 -5.65 -12.50
CA PHE A 108 2.22 -4.88 -12.58
C PHE A 108 1.94 -3.38 -12.73
N LEU A 109 1.03 -2.99 -13.64
CA LEU A 109 0.68 -1.59 -13.85
C LEU A 109 0.00 -0.97 -12.62
N LEU A 110 -0.92 -1.69 -11.98
CA LEU A 110 -1.54 -1.26 -10.73
C LEU A 110 -0.48 -1.03 -9.64
N GLY A 111 0.42 -2.00 -9.46
CA GLY A 111 1.52 -1.90 -8.50
C GLY A 111 2.46 -0.74 -8.78
N LEU A 112 2.80 -0.52 -10.05
CA LEU A 112 3.65 0.60 -10.47
C LEU A 112 3.01 1.94 -10.11
N TRP A 113 1.72 2.13 -10.40
CA TRP A 113 1.02 3.37 -10.08
C TRP A 113 0.85 3.57 -8.57
N GLN A 114 0.56 2.51 -7.81
CA GLN A 114 0.53 2.58 -6.35
C GLN A 114 1.90 2.96 -5.77
N LEU A 115 2.98 2.38 -6.29
CA LEU A 115 4.35 2.69 -5.89
C LEU A 115 4.67 4.16 -6.17
N VAL A 116 4.34 4.65 -7.37
CA VAL A 116 4.53 6.06 -7.74
C VAL A 116 3.77 6.97 -6.77
N ALA A 117 2.50 6.69 -6.49
CA ALA A 117 1.69 7.47 -5.56
C ALA A 117 2.30 7.50 -4.15
N LEU A 118 2.66 6.35 -3.59
CA LEU A 118 3.28 6.27 -2.26
C LEU A 118 4.67 6.91 -2.23
N PHE A 119 5.44 6.81 -3.31
CA PHE A 119 6.74 7.46 -3.43
C PHE A 119 6.63 8.99 -3.42
N LEU A 120 5.67 9.55 -4.18
CA LEU A 120 5.40 10.99 -4.18
C LEU A 120 5.04 11.48 -2.78
N VAL A 121 4.18 10.75 -2.06
CA VAL A 121 3.82 11.11 -0.68
C VAL A 121 5.02 11.00 0.25
N ASN A 122 5.87 9.97 0.10
CA ASN A 122 7.09 9.85 0.90
C ASN A 122 8.02 11.07 0.69
N VAL A 123 8.29 11.44 -0.57
CA VAL A 123 9.09 12.63 -0.90
C VAL A 123 8.49 13.90 -0.28
N LEU A 124 7.17 14.08 -0.39
CA LEU A 124 6.48 15.22 0.24
C LEU A 124 6.63 15.22 1.76
N THR A 125 6.44 14.07 2.42
CA THR A 125 6.61 13.98 3.89
C THR A 125 8.06 14.25 4.31
N PHE A 126 9.04 13.83 3.51
CA PHE A 126 10.45 14.13 3.75
C PHE A 126 10.73 15.63 3.65
N ILE A 127 10.26 16.29 2.59
CA ILE A 127 10.40 17.73 2.39
C ILE A 127 9.76 18.49 3.57
N MET A 128 8.52 18.15 3.94
CA MET A 128 7.84 18.78 5.08
C MET A 128 8.60 18.58 6.39
N SER A 129 9.14 17.38 6.63
CA SER A 129 9.93 17.11 7.84
C SER A 129 11.20 17.95 7.91
N LYS A 130 11.86 18.17 6.76
CA LYS A 130 13.06 19.02 6.66
C LYS A 130 12.72 20.48 6.92
N ILE A 131 11.66 21.01 6.30
CA ILE A 131 11.17 22.37 6.53
C ILE A 131 10.86 22.58 8.02
N TRP A 132 10.13 21.65 8.63
CA TRP A 132 9.78 21.70 10.05
C TRP A 132 11.01 21.73 10.97
N MET A 133 12.02 20.91 10.69
CA MET A 133 13.28 20.93 11.46
C MET A 133 14.02 22.25 11.31
N THR A 134 14.07 22.83 10.10
CA THR A 134 14.68 24.14 9.87
C THR A 134 13.95 25.23 10.66
N LEU A 135 12.61 25.26 10.62
CA LEU A 135 11.80 26.22 11.37
C LEU A 135 11.99 26.12 12.89
N LYS A 136 12.08 24.89 13.42
CA LYS A 136 12.28 24.66 14.85
C LYS A 136 13.66 25.07 15.35
N ASN A 137 14.66 25.07 14.47
CA ASN A 137 16.03 25.47 14.78
C ASN A 137 16.29 26.97 14.57
N VAL A 138 15.28 27.76 14.16
CA VAL A 138 15.40 29.23 14.15
C VAL A 138 15.48 29.70 15.60
N PRO A 139 16.55 30.41 16.01
CA PRO A 139 16.63 30.97 17.35
C PRO A 139 15.46 31.92 17.57
N LYS A 140 14.73 31.71 18.67
CA LYS A 140 13.67 32.65 19.08
C LYS A 140 14.35 33.96 19.45
N ILE A 141 14.10 35.01 18.65
CA ILE A 141 14.48 36.39 18.92
C ILE A 141 13.66 36.89 20.12
#